data_AF-A0A7C1WSP3-F1
#
_entry.id   AF-A0A7C1WSP3-F1
#
_cell.length_a   1.000
_cell.length_b   1.000
_cell.length_c   1.000
_cell.angle_alpha   90.00
_cell.angle_beta   90.00
_cell.angle_gamma   90.00
#
_symmetry.space_group_name_H-M   'P 1'
#
loop_
_entity.id
_entity.type
_entity.pdbx_description
1 polymer ?
#
loop_
_entity_poly.entity_id
_entity_poly.type
_entity_poly.pdbx_seq_one_letter_code
_entity_poly.pdbx_strand_id
1 'polypeptide(L)' 'MRCAVGVCGSCVLEPLGLRVCRDGPVFSGDVLSRVEDLGRWWRDADGRRIPLR' A
#
# COMPACT_ATOMS: atom_id res chain seq x y z
N MET A 1 -0.39 -6.87 -3.05
CA MET A 1 -1.36 -7.29 -2.00
C MET A 1 -1.31 -8.80 -1.86
N ARG A 2 -1.15 -9.34 -0.63
CA ARG A 2 -0.98 -10.79 -0.39
C ARG A 2 -2.14 -11.44 0.36
N CYS A 3 -2.37 -11.06 1.63
CA CYS A 3 -3.37 -11.74 2.47
C CYS A 3 -4.80 -11.21 2.33
N ALA A 4 -4.98 -9.97 1.85
CA ALA A 4 -6.26 -9.26 1.80
C ALA A 4 -7.08 -9.12 3.12
N VAL A 5 -6.54 -9.55 4.28
CA VAL A 5 -7.23 -9.49 5.59
C VAL A 5 -6.50 -8.66 6.65
N GLY A 6 -5.49 -7.88 6.23
CA GLY A 6 -4.80 -6.92 7.10
C GLY A 6 -3.63 -7.48 7.93
N VAL A 7 -3.30 -8.77 7.85
CA VAL A 7 -2.28 -9.41 8.71
C VAL A 7 -0.84 -9.30 8.18
N CYS A 8 -0.65 -9.27 6.85
CA CYS A 8 0.71 -9.39 6.27
C CYS A 8 1.40 -8.05 5.94
N GLY A 9 0.68 -6.94 5.92
CA GLY A 9 1.25 -5.62 5.53
C GLY A 9 1.68 -5.47 4.06
N SER A 10 1.52 -6.47 3.19
CA SER A 10 1.92 -6.38 1.76
C SER A 10 1.24 -5.26 0.95
N CYS A 11 0.12 -4.73 1.44
CA CYS A 11 -0.57 -3.58 0.84
C CYS A 11 -0.55 -2.34 1.75
N VAL A 12 0.49 -2.19 2.56
CA VAL A 12 0.71 -0.97 3.35
C VAL A 12 1.07 0.19 2.42
N LEU A 13 0.56 1.38 2.74
CA LEU A 13 0.92 2.66 2.14
C LEU A 13 1.80 3.42 3.13
N GLU A 14 3.05 3.65 2.72
CA GLU A 14 4.06 4.33 3.53
C GLU A 14 4.07 5.85 3.26
N PRO A 15 4.42 6.69 4.26
CA PRO A 15 4.79 6.35 5.64
C PRO A 15 3.59 6.22 6.60
N LEU A 16 2.36 6.45 6.13
CA LEU A 16 1.18 6.52 7.02
C LEU A 16 0.77 5.17 7.65
N GLY A 17 1.28 4.04 7.14
CA GLY A 17 1.00 2.71 7.69
C GLY A 17 -0.41 2.19 7.35
N LEU A 18 -1.11 2.83 6.42
CA LEU A 18 -2.47 2.47 6.02
C LEU A 18 -2.44 1.19 5.17
N ARG A 19 -3.28 0.20 5.48
CA ARG A 19 -3.37 -1.05 4.72
C ARG A 19 -4.54 -0.97 3.77
N VAL A 20 -4.30 -1.00 2.46
CA VAL A 20 -5.36 -0.94 1.43
C VAL A 20 -6.49 -1.95 1.67
N CYS A 21 -6.17 -3.19 2.08
CA CYS A 21 -7.17 -4.23 2.32
C CYS A 21 -7.99 -4.09 3.61
N ARG A 22 -7.63 -3.17 4.51
CA ARG A 22 -8.30 -2.99 5.81
C ARG A 22 -8.82 -1.57 6.01
N ASP A 23 -8.00 -0.60 5.64
CA ASP A 23 -8.24 0.83 5.81
C ASP A 23 -8.70 1.48 4.49
N GLY A 24 -8.61 0.76 3.36
CA GLY A 24 -9.03 1.18 2.01
C GLY A 24 -10.04 0.20 1.39
N PRO A 25 -10.23 0.16 0.05
CA PRO A 25 -9.24 0.50 -0.99
C PRO A 25 -9.34 1.92 -1.55
N VAL A 26 -10.35 2.68 -1.16
CA VAL A 26 -10.58 4.05 -1.61
C VAL A 26 -10.14 5.01 -0.50
N PHE A 27 -9.29 5.97 -0.84
CA PHE A 27 -8.79 7.00 0.07
C PHE A 27 -9.07 8.39 -0.49
N SER A 28 -9.14 9.38 0.39
CA SER A 28 -9.23 10.79 -0.02
C SER A 28 -7.91 11.27 -0.63
N GLY A 29 -7.98 12.27 -1.51
CA GLY A 29 -6.78 12.83 -2.16
C GLY A 29 -5.79 13.45 -1.18
N ASP A 30 -6.27 14.03 -0.07
CA ASP A 30 -5.47 14.56 1.03
C ASP A 30 -4.71 13.50 1.82
N VAL A 31 -5.23 12.27 1.91
CA VAL A 31 -4.49 11.13 2.46
C VAL A 31 -3.46 10.65 1.43
N LEU A 32 -3.86 10.52 0.17
CA LEU A 32 -2.98 10.05 -0.90
C LEU A 32 -1.83 11.02 -1.21
N SER A 33 -1.97 12.31 -0.95
CA SER A 33 -0.88 13.28 -1.11
C SER A 33 0.21 13.17 -0.05
N ARG A 34 -0.05 12.43 1.05
CA ARG A 34 0.87 12.21 2.16
C ARG A 34 1.53 10.83 2.14
N VAL A 35 1.13 9.97 1.21
CA VAL A 35 1.81 8.68 0.98
C VAL A 35 2.90 8.86 -0.08
N GLU A 36 4.01 8.14 0.08
CA GLU A 36 5.20 8.32 -0.75
C GLU A 36 5.39 7.20 -1.77
N ASP A 37 4.80 6.04 -1.51
CA ASP A 37 5.01 4.82 -2.29
C ASP A 37 4.02 4.65 -3.45
N LEU A 38 2.78 5.12 -3.27
CA LEU A 38 1.73 5.04 -4.27
C LEU A 38 2.19 5.65 -5.61
N GLY A 39 2.06 4.87 -6.69
CA GLY A 39 2.48 5.28 -8.03
C GLY A 39 3.99 5.21 -8.29
N ARG A 40 4.82 4.83 -7.30
CA ARG A 40 6.27 4.66 -7.48
C ARG A 40 6.71 3.20 -7.47
N TRP A 41 6.23 2.44 -6.49
CA TRP A 41 6.57 1.03 -6.33
C TRP A 41 5.47 0.31 -5.55
N TRP A 42 5.47 -1.02 -5.60
CA TRP A 42 4.56 -1.86 -4.83
C TRP A 42 5.29 -3.10 -4.28
N ARG A 43 4.66 -3.85 -3.37
CA ARG A 43 5.22 -5.10 -2.85
C ARG A 43 4.61 -6.30 -3.57
N ASP A 44 5.46 -7.15 -4.15
CA ASP A 44 5.05 -8.40 -4.77
C ASP A 44 4.52 -9.42 -3.73
N ALA A 45 4.22 -10.65 -4.17
CA ALA A 45 3.72 -11.71 -3.30
C ALA A 45 4.72 -12.13 -2.21
N ASP A 46 6.02 -11.98 -2.48
CA ASP A 46 7.10 -12.27 -1.53
C ASP A 46 7.42 -11.08 -0.62
N GLY A 47 6.83 -9.91 -0.87
CA GLY A 47 7.03 -8.68 -0.12
C GLY A 47 8.18 -7.80 -0.63
N ARG A 48 8.80 -8.15 -1.77
CA ARG A 48 9.88 -7.35 -2.38
C ARG A 48 9.31 -6.09 -3.02
N ARG A 49 10.04 -4.98 -2.92
CA ARG A 49 9.66 -3.70 -3.56
C ARG A 49 9.95 -3.78 -5.05
N ILE A 50 8.91 -3.63 -5.87
CA ILE A 50 8.96 -3.64 -7.32
C ILE A 50 8.57 -2.24 -7.83
N PRO A 51 9.42 -1.56 -8.61
CA PRO A 51 9.07 -0.27 -9.19
C PRO A 51 7.88 -0.41 -10.16
N LEU A 52 6.99 0.58 -10.16
CA LEU A 52 5.92 0.69 -11.15
C LEU A 52 6.53 1.25 -12.44
N ARG A 53 6.21 0.63 -13.58
CA ARG A 53 6.61 1.09 -14.92
C ARG A 53 5.67 2.16 -15.43
#